data_AF-A0A920GVI6-F1
#
_entry.id   AF-A0A920GVI6-F1
#
_cell.length_a   1.000
_cell.length_b   1.000
_cell.length_c   1.000
_cell.angle_alpha   90.00
_cell.angle_beta   90.00
_cell.angle_gamma   90.00
#
_symmetry.space_group_name_H-M   'P 1'
#
loop_
_entity.id
_entity.type
_entity.pdbx_description
1 polymer ?
#
loop_
_entity_poly.entity_id
_entity_poly.type
_entity_poly.pdbx_seq_one_letter_code
_entity_poly.pdbx_strand_id
1 'polypeptide(L)'
;MIKVFRRVREIQIFTEKSIGKFISNIDEMKIGIRTVKMTGQEQTEGERIEGSAKSIKSYTFKLMRTHALTPPVIDLSSAFVYMLVVGGGGYMALSDQFDMDGASIIAFLIGLVIVFDPARNVAQFFTRLQSSLILLDSVHSILDIKTEQLTTGKAFKKTNDKISVKLEQINFSYSQSQKTLKNLSMEFKSGKRVQL
;
A
#
# COMPACT_ATOMS: atom_id res chain seq x y z
N MET A 1 17.19 -1.54 -14.55
CA MET A 1 16.35 -0.48 -13.93
C MET A 1 14.88 -0.87 -13.77
N ILE A 2 14.15 -1.22 -14.83
CA ILE A 2 12.68 -1.51 -14.80
C ILE A 2 12.28 -2.57 -13.74
N LYS A 3 13.06 -3.65 -13.60
CA LYS A 3 12.80 -4.69 -12.58
C LYS A 3 12.89 -4.18 -11.14
N VAL A 4 13.79 -3.22 -10.86
CA VAL A 4 13.94 -2.62 -9.52
C VAL A 4 12.73 -1.74 -9.23
N PHE A 5 12.33 -0.90 -10.19
CA PHE A 5 11.11 -0.09 -10.08
C PHE A 5 9.86 -0.94 -9.81
N ARG A 6 9.65 -2.02 -10.59
CA ARG A 6 8.52 -2.93 -10.38
C ARG A 6 8.54 -3.57 -8.99
N ARG A 7 9.73 -3.94 -8.52
CA ARG A 7 9.91 -4.58 -7.21
C ARG A 7 9.68 -3.62 -6.04
N VAL A 8 10.09 -2.35 -6.17
CA VAL A 8 9.76 -1.29 -5.19
C VAL A 8 8.25 -1.14 -5.10
N ARG A 9 7.56 -1.01 -6.25
CA ARG A 9 6.10 -0.90 -6.31
C ARG A 9 5.39 -2.06 -5.63
N GLU A 10 5.76 -3.30 -5.96
CA GLU A 10 5.16 -4.50 -5.37
C GLU A 10 5.32 -4.51 -3.84
N ILE A 11 6.54 -4.25 -3.33
CA ILE A 11 6.82 -4.29 -1.88
C ILE A 11 6.12 -3.14 -1.14
N GLN A 12 6.01 -1.96 -1.76
CA GLN A 12 5.29 -0.81 -1.19
C GLN A 12 3.83 -1.16 -0.92
N ILE A 13 3.14 -1.77 -1.89
CA ILE A 13 1.73 -2.21 -1.75
C ILE A 13 1.57 -3.20 -0.59
N PHE A 14 2.48 -4.16 -0.45
CA PHE A 14 2.42 -5.12 0.67
C PHE A 14 2.69 -4.47 2.04
N THR A 15 3.59 -3.49 2.09
CA THR A 15 3.90 -2.74 3.30
C THR A 15 2.67 -1.96 3.76
N GLU A 16 2.02 -1.27 2.84
CA GLU A 16 0.83 -0.48 3.12
C GLU A 16 -0.36 -1.35 3.57
N LYS A 17 -0.62 -2.46 2.89
CA LYS A 17 -1.63 -3.44 3.34
C LYS A 17 -1.36 -3.97 4.74
N SER A 18 -0.09 -4.17 5.10
CA SER A 18 0.30 -4.66 6.43
C SER A 18 0.06 -3.61 7.51
N ILE A 19 0.32 -2.34 7.22
CA ILE A 19 0.00 -1.21 8.12
C ILE A 19 -1.51 -1.10 8.30
N GLY A 20 -2.28 -1.16 7.21
CA GLY A 20 -3.74 -1.13 7.29
C GLY A 20 -4.32 -2.25 8.15
N LYS A 21 -3.81 -3.49 7.98
CA LYS A 21 -4.21 -4.64 8.80
C LYS A 21 -3.86 -4.45 10.28
N PHE A 22 -2.69 -3.91 10.59
CA PHE A 22 -2.28 -3.65 11.97
C PHE A 22 -3.19 -2.60 12.64
N ILE A 23 -3.50 -1.50 11.95
CA ILE A 23 -4.42 -0.48 12.47
C ILE A 23 -5.81 -1.08 12.69
N SER A 24 -6.31 -1.87 11.74
CA SER A 24 -7.60 -2.57 11.88
C SER A 24 -7.63 -3.49 13.10
N ASN A 25 -6.55 -4.24 13.35
CA ASN A 25 -6.46 -5.13 14.52
C ASN A 25 -6.45 -4.34 15.84
N ILE A 26 -5.77 -3.18 15.88
CA ILE A 26 -5.76 -2.29 17.04
C ILE A 26 -7.16 -1.74 17.32
N ASP A 27 -7.89 -1.33 16.28
CA ASP A 27 -9.24 -0.79 16.46
C ASP A 27 -10.24 -1.87 16.91
N GLU A 28 -10.14 -3.08 16.35
CA GLU A 28 -10.92 -4.25 16.80
C GLU A 28 -10.63 -4.58 18.27
N MET A 29 -9.35 -4.63 18.66
CA MET A 29 -8.94 -4.88 20.04
C MET A 29 -9.48 -3.79 20.99
N LYS A 30 -9.44 -2.52 20.58
CA LYS A 30 -9.98 -1.40 21.37
C LYS A 30 -11.47 -1.56 21.62
N ILE A 31 -12.24 -1.93 20.60
CA ILE A 31 -13.69 -2.18 20.72
C ILE A 31 -13.96 -3.41 21.61
N GLY A 32 -13.14 -4.47 21.46
CA GLY A 32 -13.29 -5.74 22.16
C GLY A 32 -12.62 -5.85 23.53
N ILE A 33 -11.96 -4.80 24.04
CA ILE A 33 -11.04 -4.89 25.18
C ILE A 33 -11.69 -5.46 26.44
N ARG A 34 -12.96 -5.12 26.69
CA ARG A 34 -13.71 -5.65 27.84
C ARG A 34 -13.90 -7.15 27.73
N THR A 35 -14.21 -7.66 26.54
CA THR A 35 -14.37 -9.09 26.29
C THR A 35 -13.05 -9.82 26.49
N VAL A 36 -11.94 -9.30 25.93
CA VAL A 36 -10.61 -9.88 26.09
C VAL A 36 -10.22 -9.98 27.58
N LYS A 37 -10.53 -8.93 28.37
CA LYS A 37 -10.31 -8.94 29.82
C LYS A 37 -11.18 -9.94 30.57
N MET A 38 -12.44 -10.10 30.17
CA MET A 38 -13.35 -11.06 30.79
C MET A 38 -13.00 -12.52 30.47
N THR A 39 -12.41 -12.77 29.30
CA THR A 39 -12.03 -14.11 28.85
C THR A 39 -10.59 -14.50 29.22
N GLY A 40 -9.79 -13.57 29.77
CA GLY A 40 -8.38 -13.81 30.12
C GLY A 40 -7.48 -14.04 28.92
N GLN A 41 -7.84 -13.51 27.74
CA GLN A 41 -7.15 -13.76 26.47
C GLN A 41 -6.10 -12.69 26.10
N GLU A 42 -5.63 -11.89 27.06
CA GLU A 42 -4.68 -10.81 26.76
C GLU A 42 -3.39 -11.28 26.08
N GLN A 43 -2.88 -12.45 26.49
CA GLN A 43 -1.64 -12.99 25.91
C GLN A 43 -1.84 -13.36 24.44
N THR A 44 -2.90 -14.12 24.13
CA THR A 44 -3.24 -14.53 22.76
C THR A 44 -3.42 -13.31 21.85
N GLU A 45 -4.10 -12.27 22.36
CA GLU A 45 -4.33 -11.05 21.60
C GLU A 45 -3.04 -10.22 21.44
N GLY A 46 -2.17 -10.22 22.45
CA GLY A 46 -0.83 -9.66 22.38
C GLY A 46 0.03 -10.32 21.30
N GLU A 47 0.02 -11.65 21.22
CA GLU A 47 0.73 -12.42 20.18
C GLU A 47 0.19 -12.12 18.77
N ARG A 48 -1.13 -11.92 18.61
CA ARG A 48 -1.77 -11.53 17.35
C ARG A 48 -1.28 -10.16 16.85
N ILE A 49 -1.21 -9.19 17.76
CA ILE A 49 -0.70 -7.83 17.47
C ILE A 49 0.80 -7.88 17.16
N GLU A 50 1.57 -8.64 17.94
CA GLU A 50 3.02 -8.81 17.72
C GLU A 50 3.32 -9.44 16.36
N GLY A 51 2.56 -10.46 15.95
CA GLY A 51 2.68 -11.08 14.62
C GLY A 51 2.41 -10.08 13.48
N SER A 52 1.45 -9.18 13.68
CA SER A 52 1.14 -8.11 12.72
C SER A 52 2.26 -7.07 12.66
N ALA A 53 2.83 -6.68 13.81
CA ALA A 53 3.98 -5.79 13.89
C ALA A 53 5.25 -6.40 13.25
N LYS A 54 5.52 -7.69 13.46
CA LYS A 54 6.61 -8.43 12.80
C LYS A 54 6.45 -8.45 11.29
N SER A 55 5.22 -8.61 10.80
CA SER A 55 4.92 -8.54 9.36
C SER A 55 5.28 -7.18 8.79
N ILE A 56 4.84 -6.07 9.44
CA ILE A 56 5.23 -4.71 9.06
C ILE A 56 6.75 -4.57 9.02
N LYS A 57 7.44 -4.95 10.10
CA LYS A 57 8.91 -4.90 10.18
C LYS A 57 9.57 -5.61 8.99
N SER A 58 9.09 -6.81 8.64
CA SER A 58 9.64 -7.60 7.54
C SER A 58 9.48 -6.92 6.18
N TYR A 59 8.30 -6.35 5.91
CA TYR A 59 8.02 -5.66 4.64
C TYR A 59 8.74 -4.33 4.54
N THR A 60 8.75 -3.54 5.62
CA THR A 60 9.52 -2.29 5.70
C THR A 60 11.02 -2.54 5.49
N PHE A 61 11.58 -3.58 6.11
CA PHE A 61 12.99 -3.92 5.91
C PHE A 61 13.25 -4.34 4.45
N LYS A 62 12.37 -5.14 3.85
CA LYS A 62 12.47 -5.55 2.45
C LYS A 62 12.38 -4.35 1.49
N LEU A 63 11.54 -3.37 1.81
CA LEU A 63 11.38 -2.11 1.07
C LEU A 63 12.67 -1.28 1.15
N MET A 64 13.16 -1.04 2.36
CA MET A 64 14.41 -0.31 2.60
C MET A 64 15.59 -0.96 1.88
N ARG A 65 15.71 -2.30 1.98
CA ARG A 65 16.73 -3.05 1.25
C ARG A 65 16.61 -2.88 -0.27
N THR A 66 15.40 -2.82 -0.80
CA THR A 66 15.18 -2.62 -2.24
C THR A 66 15.54 -1.20 -2.66
N HIS A 67 15.23 -0.18 -1.86
CA HIS A 67 15.70 1.19 -2.09
C HIS A 67 17.22 1.31 -2.01
N ALA A 68 17.86 0.60 -1.07
CA ALA A 68 19.32 0.59 -0.92
C ALA A 68 20.04 -0.07 -2.12
N LEU A 69 19.34 -0.90 -2.91
CA LEU A 69 19.88 -1.48 -4.14
C LEU A 69 19.79 -0.55 -5.36
N THR A 70 19.01 0.55 -5.30
CA THR A 70 18.89 1.49 -6.41
C THR A 70 20.20 2.22 -6.74
N PRO A 71 20.95 2.78 -5.75
CA PRO A 71 22.22 3.45 -6.05
C PRO A 71 23.29 2.53 -6.67
N PRO A 72 23.55 1.30 -6.16
CA PRO A 72 24.51 0.38 -6.79
C PRO A 72 24.18 0.01 -8.24
N VAL A 73 22.89 -0.09 -8.59
CA VAL A 73 22.46 -0.37 -9.97
C VAL A 73 22.77 0.80 -10.91
N ILE A 74 22.63 2.03 -10.42
CA ILE A 74 23.02 3.22 -11.18
C ILE A 74 24.54 3.27 -11.32
N ASP A 75 25.27 2.99 -10.25
CA ASP A 75 26.74 3.06 -10.23
C ASP A 75 27.38 2.03 -11.16
N LEU A 76 26.85 0.80 -11.20
CA LEU A 76 27.30 -0.21 -12.17
C LEU A 76 27.06 0.23 -13.61
N SER A 77 25.94 0.91 -13.88
CA SER A 77 25.65 1.46 -15.21
C SER A 77 26.63 2.57 -15.57
N SER A 78 26.94 3.47 -14.63
CA SER A 78 27.92 4.53 -14.84
C SER A 78 29.33 3.98 -15.02
N ALA A 79 29.74 3.01 -14.19
CA ALA A 79 31.03 2.33 -14.30
C ALA A 79 31.21 1.64 -15.66
N PHE A 80 30.16 1.03 -16.20
CA PHE A 80 30.19 0.44 -17.54
C PHE A 80 30.41 1.50 -18.63
N VAL A 81 29.74 2.65 -18.53
CA VAL A 81 29.98 3.77 -19.46
C VAL A 81 31.40 4.31 -19.34
N TYR A 82 31.91 4.50 -18.12
CA TYR A 82 33.30 4.91 -17.92
C TYR A 82 34.29 3.91 -18.52
N MET A 83 34.05 2.61 -18.37
CA MET A 83 34.89 1.57 -18.96
C MET A 83 34.90 1.66 -20.50
N LEU A 84 33.75 1.88 -21.13
CA LEU A 84 33.67 2.07 -22.58
C LEU A 84 34.40 3.32 -23.05
N VAL A 85 34.28 4.41 -22.31
CA VAL A 85 34.92 5.69 -22.65
C VAL A 85 36.43 5.62 -22.48
N VAL A 86 36.92 5.03 -21.39
CA VAL A 86 38.36 4.84 -21.16
C VAL A 86 38.94 3.86 -22.18
N GLY A 87 38.27 2.74 -22.44
CA GLY A 87 38.74 1.73 -23.39
C GLY A 87 38.71 2.23 -24.84
N GLY A 88 37.59 2.80 -25.28
CA GLY A 88 37.42 3.33 -26.63
C GLY A 88 38.23 4.61 -26.87
N GLY A 89 38.18 5.55 -25.92
CA GLY A 89 38.97 6.78 -25.97
C GLY A 89 40.46 6.49 -25.93
N GLY A 90 40.90 5.59 -25.04
CA GLY A 90 42.29 5.17 -24.97
C GLY A 90 42.80 4.51 -26.25
N TYR A 91 41.97 3.67 -26.91
CA TYR A 91 42.30 3.11 -28.22
C TYR A 91 42.44 4.19 -29.30
N MET A 92 41.53 5.18 -29.32
CA MET A 92 41.60 6.28 -30.28
C MET A 92 42.83 7.16 -30.06
N ALA A 93 43.18 7.48 -28.81
CA ALA A 93 44.37 8.30 -28.52
C ALA A 93 45.71 7.59 -28.80
N LEU A 94 45.73 6.26 -28.84
CA LEU A 94 46.92 5.48 -29.17
C LEU A 94 47.02 5.13 -30.67
N SER A 95 46.00 5.44 -31.45
CA SER A 95 45.94 5.10 -32.87
C SER A 95 46.22 6.32 -33.72
N ASP A 96 47.23 6.24 -34.58
CA ASP A 96 47.61 7.32 -35.52
C ASP A 96 46.49 7.67 -36.53
N GLN A 97 45.41 6.89 -36.58
CA GLN A 97 44.23 7.15 -37.42
C GLN A 97 43.27 8.19 -36.83
N PHE A 98 43.38 8.48 -35.54
CA PHE A 98 42.48 9.40 -34.85
C PHE A 98 43.28 10.54 -34.22
N ASP A 99 42.91 11.78 -34.56
CA ASP A 99 43.57 12.99 -34.04
C ASP A 99 42.99 13.35 -32.67
N MET A 100 43.24 12.51 -31.66
CA MET A 100 42.62 12.61 -30.35
C MET A 100 43.66 12.61 -29.22
N ASP A 101 43.75 13.74 -28.51
CA ASP A 101 44.69 13.91 -27.38
C ASP A 101 44.13 13.36 -26.06
N GLY A 102 45.00 12.84 -25.19
CA GLY A 102 44.64 12.33 -23.87
C GLY A 102 43.94 13.37 -23.00
N ALA A 103 44.26 14.65 -23.15
CA ALA A 103 43.58 15.74 -22.45
C ALA A 103 42.09 15.83 -22.81
N SER A 104 41.73 15.57 -24.08
CA SER A 104 40.33 15.57 -24.54
C SER A 104 39.50 14.45 -23.89
N ILE A 105 40.10 13.28 -23.65
CA ILE A 105 39.46 12.16 -22.95
C ILE A 105 39.21 12.52 -21.49
N ILE A 106 40.19 13.12 -20.81
CA ILE A 106 40.04 13.56 -19.41
C ILE A 106 38.93 14.61 -19.30
N ALA A 107 38.91 15.60 -20.20
CA ALA A 107 37.87 16.63 -20.22
C ALA A 107 36.48 16.02 -20.44
N PHE A 108 36.36 15.02 -21.33
CA PHE A 108 35.11 14.30 -21.55
C PHE A 108 34.67 13.48 -20.34
N LEU A 109 35.60 12.80 -19.65
CA LEU A 109 35.30 12.06 -18.41
C LEU A 109 34.79 12.99 -17.30
N ILE A 110 35.39 14.16 -17.13
CA ILE A 110 34.92 15.18 -16.18
C ILE A 110 33.51 15.64 -16.57
N GLY A 111 33.27 15.91 -17.85
CA GLY A 111 31.93 16.25 -18.36
C GLY A 111 30.88 15.16 -18.06
N LEU A 112 31.26 13.89 -18.21
CA LEU A 112 30.39 12.76 -17.88
C LEU A 112 30.02 12.71 -16.40
N VAL A 113 30.97 12.95 -15.48
CA VAL A 113 30.67 13.04 -14.03
C VAL A 113 29.64 14.12 -13.77
N ILE A 114 29.83 15.32 -14.35
CA ILE A 114 28.92 16.47 -14.18
C ILE A 114 27.50 16.14 -14.70
N VAL A 115 27.37 15.36 -15.76
CA VAL A 115 26.06 14.95 -16.31
C VAL A 115 25.45 13.77 -15.54
N PHE A 116 26.26 12.83 -15.05
CA PHE A 116 25.76 11.64 -14.36
C PHE A 116 25.17 11.95 -12.99
N ASP A 117 25.74 12.88 -12.23
CA ASP A 117 25.21 13.28 -10.92
C ASP A 117 23.75 13.77 -10.98
N PRO A 118 23.38 14.75 -11.82
CA PRO A 118 22.00 15.18 -11.96
C PRO A 118 21.11 14.06 -12.54
N ALA A 119 21.60 13.26 -13.49
CA ALA A 119 20.84 12.12 -14.02
C ALA A 119 20.52 11.08 -12.93
N ARG A 120 21.46 10.82 -12.02
CA ARG A 120 21.29 9.94 -10.86
C ARG A 120 20.24 10.47 -9.90
N ASN A 121 20.28 11.77 -9.60
CA ASN A 121 19.28 12.42 -8.75
C ASN A 121 17.87 12.30 -9.34
N VAL A 122 17.73 12.48 -10.66
CA VAL A 122 16.45 12.29 -11.37
C VAL A 122 15.98 10.84 -11.27
N ALA A 123 16.84 9.86 -11.49
CA ALA A 123 16.47 8.43 -11.38
C ALA A 123 16.01 8.05 -9.96
N GLN A 124 16.68 8.56 -8.92
CA GLN A 124 16.27 8.36 -7.54
C GLN A 124 14.94 9.06 -7.24
N PHE A 125 14.73 10.26 -7.76
CA PHE A 125 13.47 10.99 -7.63
C PHE A 125 12.30 10.19 -8.21
N PHE A 126 12.42 9.61 -9.41
CA PHE A 126 11.37 8.76 -9.98
C PHE A 126 11.03 7.54 -9.10
N THR A 127 12.01 6.98 -8.40
CA THR A 127 11.79 5.84 -7.49
C THR A 127 10.98 6.27 -6.26
N ARG A 128 11.30 7.44 -5.70
CA ARG A 128 10.56 8.02 -4.58
C ARG A 128 9.15 8.44 -5.01
N LEU A 129 9.02 9.08 -6.17
CA LEU A 129 7.75 9.50 -6.74
C LEU A 129 6.78 8.34 -6.92
N GLN A 130 7.24 7.19 -7.46
CA GLN A 130 6.39 6.00 -7.56
C GLN A 130 5.89 5.53 -6.19
N SER A 131 6.72 5.62 -5.15
CA SER A 131 6.32 5.24 -3.79
C SER A 131 5.25 6.20 -3.25
N SER A 132 5.41 7.51 -3.49
CA SER A 132 4.43 8.53 -3.11
C SER A 132 3.09 8.38 -3.84
N LEU A 133 3.10 8.04 -5.13
CA LEU A 133 1.87 7.82 -5.90
C LEU A 133 1.04 6.63 -5.37
N ILE A 134 1.71 5.56 -4.90
CA ILE A 134 1.00 4.40 -4.31
C ILE A 134 0.32 4.80 -2.99
N LEU A 135 1.00 5.58 -2.14
CA LEU A 135 0.41 6.10 -0.91
C LEU A 135 -0.78 7.04 -1.22
N LEU A 136 -0.65 7.84 -2.28
CA LEU A 136 -1.72 8.72 -2.74
C LEU A 136 -2.96 7.92 -3.19
N ASP A 137 -2.78 6.85 -3.98
CA ASP A 137 -3.86 5.96 -4.40
C ASP A 137 -4.60 5.38 -3.18
N SER A 138 -3.87 5.00 -2.14
CA SER A 138 -4.46 4.47 -0.91
C SER A 138 -5.28 5.51 -0.14
N VAL A 139 -4.80 6.75 -0.03
CA VAL A 139 -5.59 7.85 0.56
C VAL A 139 -6.84 8.12 -0.30
N HIS A 140 -6.68 8.17 -1.62
CA HIS A 140 -7.79 8.39 -2.53
C HIS A 140 -8.85 7.29 -2.43
N SER A 141 -8.42 6.03 -2.24
CA SER A 141 -9.35 4.90 -2.06
C SER A 141 -10.27 5.05 -0.85
N ILE A 142 -9.84 5.77 0.20
CA ILE A 142 -10.67 6.06 1.37
C ILE A 142 -11.70 7.16 1.04
N LEU A 143 -11.29 8.16 0.27
CA LEU A 143 -12.17 9.26 -0.15
C LEU A 143 -13.24 8.80 -1.14
N ASP A 144 -12.93 7.79 -1.96
CA ASP A 144 -13.85 7.20 -2.93
C ASP A 144 -14.82 6.17 -2.33
N ILE A 145 -14.77 5.91 -1.02
CA ILE A 145 -15.73 5.05 -0.35
C ILE A 145 -17.13 5.68 -0.46
N LYS A 146 -17.99 5.04 -1.26
CA LYS A 146 -19.39 5.46 -1.38
C LYS A 146 -20.11 5.18 -0.06
N THR A 147 -20.64 6.23 0.56
CA THR A 147 -21.53 6.09 1.71
C THR A 147 -22.74 5.25 1.34
N GLU A 148 -23.10 4.29 2.20
CA GLU A 148 -24.38 3.60 2.06
C GLU A 148 -25.51 4.62 2.11
N GLN A 149 -26.36 4.64 1.08
CA GLN A 149 -27.52 5.54 1.05
C GLN A 149 -28.58 5.03 2.04
N LEU A 150 -28.50 5.49 3.28
CA LEU A 150 -29.49 5.19 4.32
C LEU A 150 -30.79 5.99 4.17
N THR A 151 -30.86 6.91 3.19
CA THR A 151 -31.96 7.86 3.02
C THR A 151 -33.02 7.43 2.01
N THR A 152 -32.89 6.26 1.39
CA THR A 152 -33.96 5.69 0.54
C THR A 152 -35.07 5.09 1.42
N GLY A 153 -35.85 5.95 2.07
CA GLY A 153 -36.96 5.54 2.91
C GLY A 153 -37.92 6.71 3.16
N LYS A 154 -39.20 6.40 3.38
CA LYS A 154 -40.18 7.43 3.78
C LYS A 154 -39.78 7.97 5.15
N ALA A 155 -39.58 9.28 5.25
CA ALA A 155 -39.38 9.95 6.53
C ALA A 155 -40.70 10.02 7.28
N PHE A 156 -40.81 9.32 8.40
CA PHE A 156 -42.00 9.39 9.26
C PHE A 156 -41.74 10.35 10.43
N LYS A 157 -42.71 11.22 10.73
CA LYS A 157 -42.66 12.04 11.95
C LYS A 157 -42.81 11.12 13.16
N LYS A 158 -42.04 11.41 14.21
CA LYS A 158 -42.16 10.71 15.49
C LYS A 158 -43.58 10.91 16.02
N THR A 159 -44.33 9.82 16.11
CA THR A 159 -45.67 9.79 16.73
C THR A 159 -45.60 9.09 18.09
N ASN A 160 -46.51 9.44 19.00
CA ASN A 160 -46.73 8.75 20.28
C ASN A 160 -47.69 7.55 20.15
N ASP A 161 -48.07 7.18 18.92
CA ASP A 161 -49.02 6.09 18.67
C ASP A 161 -48.43 4.70 18.95
N LYS A 162 -49.33 3.75 19.20
CA LYS A 162 -49.00 2.33 19.30
C LYS A 162 -48.51 1.80 17.95
N ILE A 163 -47.23 1.44 17.86
CA ILE A 163 -46.60 0.90 16.64
C ILE A 163 -46.73 -0.63 16.60
N SER A 164 -47.14 -1.16 15.45
CA SER A 164 -46.95 -2.56 15.07
C SER A 164 -45.87 -2.65 14.00
N VAL A 165 -45.08 -3.74 14.02
CA VAL A 165 -44.02 -3.99 13.04
C VAL A 165 -44.36 -5.24 12.27
N LYS A 166 -44.37 -5.17 10.94
CA LYS A 166 -44.59 -6.33 10.07
C LYS A 166 -43.38 -6.51 9.15
N LEU A 167 -42.77 -7.68 9.21
CA LEU A 167 -41.75 -8.15 8.29
C LEU A 167 -42.46 -9.03 7.27
N GLU A 168 -42.35 -8.71 5.99
CA GLU A 168 -42.96 -9.49 4.90
C GLU A 168 -41.88 -9.96 3.95
N GLN A 169 -41.74 -11.29 3.82
CA GLN A 169 -40.87 -11.94 2.85
C GLN A 169 -39.43 -11.40 2.83
N ILE A 170 -38.88 -11.10 4.01
CA ILE A 170 -37.55 -10.52 4.14
C ILE A 170 -36.49 -11.55 3.74
N ASN A 171 -35.61 -11.12 2.83
CA ASN A 171 -34.42 -11.85 2.45
C ASN A 171 -33.20 -10.99 2.81
N PHE A 172 -32.23 -11.56 3.51
CA PHE A 172 -31.05 -10.84 3.95
C PHE A 172 -29.80 -11.71 3.86
N SER A 173 -28.68 -11.10 3.54
CA SER A 173 -27.39 -11.78 3.38
C SER A 173 -26.24 -10.82 3.65
N TYR A 174 -25.29 -11.22 4.49
CA TYR A 174 -24.05 -10.46 4.72
C TYR A 174 -23.06 -10.56 3.54
N SER A 175 -23.16 -11.61 2.73
CA SER A 175 -22.34 -11.79 1.53
C SER A 175 -23.19 -12.33 0.39
N GLN A 176 -22.81 -12.04 -0.85
CA GLN A 176 -23.55 -12.52 -2.03
C GLN A 176 -23.61 -14.06 -2.12
N SER A 177 -22.65 -14.76 -1.51
CA SER A 177 -22.54 -16.22 -1.56
C SER A 177 -23.38 -16.95 -0.51
N GLN A 178 -23.76 -16.31 0.60
CA GLN A 178 -24.52 -16.94 1.68
C GLN A 178 -25.78 -16.15 2.04
N LYS A 179 -26.92 -16.76 1.75
CA LYS A 179 -28.23 -16.24 2.17
C LYS A 179 -28.46 -16.54 3.66
N THR A 180 -28.47 -15.49 4.49
CA THR A 180 -28.62 -15.58 5.95
C THR A 180 -30.08 -15.71 6.37
N LEU A 181 -30.97 -14.85 5.85
CA LEU A 181 -32.42 -14.93 6.04
C LEU A 181 -33.08 -15.17 4.68
N LYS A 182 -34.00 -16.14 4.62
CA LYS A 182 -34.77 -16.45 3.42
C LYS A 182 -36.27 -16.38 3.74
N ASN A 183 -36.98 -15.54 2.99
CA ASN A 183 -38.44 -15.42 3.02
C ASN A 183 -39.05 -15.30 4.44
N LEU A 184 -38.44 -14.48 5.30
CA LEU A 184 -38.87 -14.31 6.68
C LEU A 184 -40.09 -13.39 6.74
N SER A 185 -41.22 -13.92 7.22
CA SER A 185 -42.43 -13.13 7.47
C SER A 185 -42.83 -13.23 8.94
N MET A 186 -42.95 -12.08 9.62
CA MET A 186 -43.33 -12.01 11.04
C MET A 186 -44.14 -10.74 11.32
N GLU A 187 -45.07 -10.82 12.26
CA GLU A 187 -45.88 -9.68 12.69
C GLU A 187 -45.76 -9.49 14.21
N PHE A 188 -45.35 -8.28 14.62
CA PHE A 188 -45.22 -7.85 16.00
C PHE A 188 -46.31 -6.82 16.30
N LYS A 189 -47.30 -7.25 17.09
CA LYS A 189 -48.42 -6.38 17.52
C LYS A 189 -48.01 -5.49 18.69
N SER A 190 -48.53 -4.27 18.72
CA SER A 190 -48.22 -3.31 19.79
C SER A 190 -48.58 -3.84 21.18
N GLY A 191 -47.68 -3.67 22.15
CA GLY A 191 -47.88 -4.08 23.55
C GLY A 191 -47.75 -5.58 23.81
N LYS A 192 -47.40 -6.40 22.81
CA LYS A 192 -47.16 -7.84 23.00
C LYS A 192 -45.66 -8.15 23.06
N ARG A 193 -45.26 -9.00 24.01
CA ARG A 193 -43.92 -9.57 24.09
C ARG A 193 -43.88 -10.81 23.19
N VAL A 194 -42.97 -10.82 22.23
CA VAL A 194 -42.69 -11.98 21.37
C VAL A 194 -41.34 -12.55 21.79
N GLN A 195 -41.25 -13.88 21.89
CA GLN A 195 -40.01 -14.61 22.12
C GLN A 195 -39.64 -15.31 20.80
N LEU A 196 -38.40 -15.13 20.36
CA LEU A 196 -37.82 -15.70 19.15
C LEU A 196 -36.86 -16.82 19.51
#